data_AF-A0A952WII9-F1
#
_entry.id   AF-A0A952WII9-F1
#
_cell.length_a   1.000
_cell.length_b   1.000
_cell.length_c   1.000
_cell.angle_alpha   90.00
_cell.angle_beta   90.00
_cell.angle_gamma   90.00
#
_symmetry.space_group_name_H-M   'P 1'
#
loop_
_entity.id
_entity.type
_entity.pdbx_description
1 polymer ?
#
loop_
_entity_poly.entity_id
_entity_poly.type
_entity_poly.pdbx_seq_one_letter_code
_entity_poly.pdbx_strand_id
1 'polypeptide(L)' 'MFFFDGIVDWWASLPLWVRYGVAIIILGISALALLNGRLILWGWGLGVAFLFLAGRSDSEKRGYNF' A
#
# COMPACT_ATOMS: atom_id res chain seq x y z
N MET A 1 14.42 15.24 10.86
CA MET A 1 13.47 14.12 11.00
C MET A 1 12.04 14.67 10.91
N PHE A 2 11.68 15.28 9.77
CA PHE A 2 10.37 15.97 9.58
C PHE A 2 9.68 15.58 8.26
N PHE A 3 10.41 14.99 7.30
CA PHE A 3 9.87 14.67 5.98
C PHE A 3 9.12 13.33 5.95
N PHE A 4 9.55 12.37 6.77
CA PHE A 4 8.98 11.02 6.78
C PHE A 4 7.61 10.98 7.46
N ASP A 5 7.44 11.68 8.59
CA ASP A 5 6.17 11.76 9.30
C ASP A 5 5.08 12.44 8.46
N GLY A 6 5.41 13.53 7.74
CA GLY A 6 4.45 14.22 6.88
C GLY A 6 3.95 13.36 5.71
N ILE A 7 4.79 12.48 5.16
CA ILE A 7 4.38 11.54 4.10
C ILE A 7 3.48 10.44 4.66
N VAL A 8 3.79 9.93 5.86
CA VAL A 8 2.98 8.90 6.51
C VAL A 8 1.62 9.44 6.90
N ASP A 9 1.54 10.64 7.46
CA ASP A 9 0.27 11.30 7.80
C ASP A 9 -0.55 11.62 6.55
N TRP A 10 0.10 12.12 5.49
CA TRP A 10 -0.56 12.35 4.22
C TRP A 10 -1.13 11.04 3.65
N TRP A 11 -0.34 9.96 3.64
CA TRP A 11 -0.80 8.63 3.22
C TRP A 11 -1.97 8.13 4.09
N ALA A 12 -1.88 8.33 5.40
CA ALA A 12 -2.91 7.99 6.39
C ALA A 12 -4.15 8.90 6.32
N SER A 13 -4.11 10.00 5.56
CA SER A 13 -5.27 10.84 5.26
C SER A 13 -6.07 10.36 4.04
N LEU A 14 -5.44 9.59 3.14
CA LEU A 14 -6.07 9.20 1.87
C LEU A 14 -7.27 8.26 2.07
N PRO A 15 -8.30 8.34 1.20
CA PRO A 15 -9.40 7.38 1.21
C PRO A 15 -8.92 5.94 1.06
N LEU A 16 -9.64 5.02 1.69
CA LEU A 16 -9.30 3.59 1.69
C LEU A 16 -9.11 3.03 0.27
N TRP A 17 -10.03 3.38 -0.64
CA TRP A 17 -9.99 2.96 -2.03
C TRP A 17 -8.74 3.45 -2.77
N VAL A 18 -8.20 4.62 -2.42
CA VAL A 18 -6.95 5.14 -3.01
C VAL A 18 -5.78 4.27 -2.58
N ARG A 19 -5.71 3.89 -1.29
CA ARG A 19 -4.60 3.08 -0.77
C ARG A 19 -4.60 1.67 -1.32
N TYR A 20 -5.78 1.03 -1.34
CA TYR A 20 -5.94 -0.27 -2.00
C TYR A 20 -5.67 -0.15 -3.50
N GLY A 21 -6.11 0.93 -4.15
CA GLY A 21 -5.86 1.19 -5.57
C GLY A 21 -4.37 1.23 -5.89
N VAL A 22 -3.58 1.98 -5.13
CA VAL A 22 -2.12 2.03 -5.30
C VAL A 22 -1.47 0.67 -5.07
N ALA A 23 -1.88 -0.05 -4.03
CA ALA A 23 -1.35 -1.38 -3.75
C ALA A 23 -1.63 -2.37 -4.90
N ILE A 24 -2.87 -2.37 -5.42
CA ILE A 24 -3.30 -3.18 -6.56
C ILE A 24 -2.55 -2.78 -7.83
N ILE A 25 -2.32 -1.48 -8.08
CA ILE A 25 -1.55 -1.01 -9.24
C ILE A 25 -0.10 -1.51 -9.16
N ILE A 26 0.54 -1.41 -8.00
CA ILE A 26 1.91 -1.91 -7.81
C ILE A 26 1.99 -3.42 -8.07
N LEU A 27 1.03 -4.20 -7.54
CA LEU A 27 0.94 -5.63 -7.81
C LEU A 27 0.65 -5.93 -9.28
N GLY A 28 -0.25 -5.16 -9.91
CA GLY A 28 -0.62 -5.31 -11.32
C GLY A 28 0.55 -5.03 -12.26
N ILE A 29 1.32 -3.96 -12.01
CA ILE A 29 2.56 -3.67 -12.75
C ILE A 29 3.57 -4.80 -12.55
N SER A 30 3.70 -5.31 -11.32
CA SER A 30 4.60 -6.42 -11.01
C SER A 30 4.19 -7.72 -11.71
N ALA A 31 2.88 -7.97 -11.82
CA ALA A 31 2.33 -9.10 -12.56
C ALA A 31 2.53 -8.94 -14.07
N LEU A 32 2.30 -7.75 -14.64
CA LEU A 32 2.58 -7.47 -16.05
C LEU A 32 4.07 -7.63 -16.38
N ALA A 33 4.97 -7.19 -15.50
CA ALA A 33 6.40 -7.42 -15.65
C ALA A 33 6.73 -8.91 -15.62
N LEU A 34 6.09 -9.67 -14.73
CA LEU A 34 6.25 -11.13 -14.67
C LEU A 34 5.79 -11.82 -15.96
N LEU A 35 4.67 -11.38 -16.55
CA LEU A 35 4.19 -11.86 -17.85
C LEU A 35 5.17 -11.55 -19.00
N ASN A 36 5.98 -10.50 -18.86
CA ASN A 36 7.07 -10.17 -19.78
C ASN A 36 8.40 -10.86 -19.41
N GLY A 37 8.39 -11.84 -18.51
CA GLY A 37 9.58 -12.58 -18.07
C GLY A 37 10.50 -11.80 -17.11
N ARG A 38 10.07 -10.65 -16.59
CA ARG A 38 10.81 -9.83 -15.62
C ARG A 38 10.19 -9.96 -14.22
N LEU A 39 10.86 -10.71 -13.35
CA LEU A 39 10.46 -10.84 -11.95
C LEU A 39 10.90 -9.59 -11.15
N ILE A 40 9.94 -8.75 -10.76
CA ILE A 40 10.19 -7.59 -9.89
C ILE A 40 9.80 -7.95 -8.45
N LEU A 41 10.68 -8.67 -7.75
CA LEU A 41 10.45 -9.12 -6.37
C LEU A 41 10.08 -7.97 -5.41
N TRP A 42 10.71 -6.81 -5.59
CA TRP A 42 10.42 -5.62 -4.79
C TRP A 42 9.01 -5.07 -5.00
N GLY A 43 8.47 -5.18 -6.21
CA GLY A 43 7.11 -4.71 -6.51
C GLY A 43 6.06 -5.60 -5.86
N TRP A 44 6.29 -6.91 -5.82
CA TRP A 44 5.46 -7.84 -5.04
C TRP A 44 5.53 -7.56 -3.53
N GLY A 45 6.74 -7.38 -2.98
CA GLY A 45 6.94 -7.07 -1.57
C GLY A 45 6.28 -5.75 -1.16
N LEU A 46 6.48 -4.69 -1.95
CA LEU A 46 5.86 -3.39 -1.71
C LEU A 46 4.34 -3.45 -1.85
N GLY A 47 3.81 -4.09 -2.90
CA GLY A 47 2.37 -4.21 -3.11
C GLY A 47 1.66 -4.91 -1.96
N VAL A 48 2.24 -6.01 -1.46
CA VAL A 48 1.72 -6.71 -0.27
C VAL A 48 1.84 -5.84 0.98
N ALA A 49 2.97 -5.18 1.21
CA ALA A 49 3.14 -4.28 2.35
C ALA A 49 2.11 -3.13 2.35
N PHE A 50 1.86 -2.52 1.19
CA PHE A 50 0.85 -1.48 1.03
C PHE A 50 -0.58 -2.00 1.26
N LEU A 51 -0.90 -3.24 0.86
CA LEU A 51 -2.19 -3.87 1.19
C LEU A 51 -2.38 -4.03 2.70
N PHE A 52 -1.37 -4.53 3.41
CA PHE A 52 -1.43 -4.69 4.86
C PHE A 52 -1.56 -3.35 5.59
N LEU A 53 -0.80 -2.33 5.16
CA LEU A 53 -0.88 -0.98 5.72
C LEU A 53 -2.20 -0.28 5.40
N ALA A 54 -2.82 -0.56 4.25
CA ALA A 54 -4.14 -0.03 3.91
C ALA A 54 -5.22 -0.53 4.88
N GLY A 55 -5.14 -1.79 5.33
CA GLY A 55 -6.07 -2.35 6.31
C GLY A 55 -5.88 -1.80 7.73
N ARG A 56 -4.64 -1.69 8.20
CA ARG A 56 -4.33 -1.30 9.59
C ARG A 56 -4.82 0.11 9.95
N SER A 57 -4.75 1.05 9.01
CA SER A 57 -5.18 2.42 9.27
C SER A 57 -6.71 2.59 9.36
N ASP A 58 -7.51 1.69 8.79
CA ASP A 58 -8.98 1.72 8.96
C ASP A 58 -9.39 1.07 10.29
N SER A 59 -8.67 0.05 10.75
CA SER A 59 -8.87 -0.53 12.10
C SER A 59 -8.63 0.50 13.21
N GLU A 60 -7.62 1.36 13.07
CA GLU A 60 -7.38 2.48 14.00
C GLU A 60 -8.42 3.60 13.86
N LYS A 61 -8.94 3.88 12.66
CA LYS A 61 -9.94 4.93 12.44
C LYS A 61 -11.37 4.52 12.78
N ARG A 62 -11.72 3.23 12.74
CA ARG A 62 -13.06 2.73 13.06
C ARG A 62 -13.27 2.36 14.53
N GLY A 63 -12.26 2.52 15.39
CA GLY A 63 -12.42 2.26 16.82
C GLY A 63 -12.83 0.81 17.13
N TYR A 64 -12.39 -0.15 16.31
CA TYR A 64 -12.49 -1.56 16.70
C TYR A 64 -11.41 -1.82 17.77
N ASN A 65 -11.77 -1.55 19.02
CA ASN A 65 -11.13 -2.13 20.19
C ASN A 65 -11.27 -3.67 20.04
N PHE A 66 -10.13 -4.36 19.93
CA PHE A 66 -10.07 -5.80 20.08
C PHE A 66 -10.52 -6.21 21.49
#